data_AF-A0A8S2Y610-F1
#
_entry.id   AF-A0A8S2Y610-F1
#
_cell.length_a   1.000
_cell.length_b   1.000
_cell.length_c   1.000
_cell.angle_alpha   90.00
_cell.angle_beta   90.00
_cell.angle_gamma   90.00
#
_symmetry.space_group_name_H-M   'P 1'
#
loop_
_entity.id
_entity.type
_entity.pdbx_description
1 polymer ?
#
loop_
_entity_poly.entity_id
_entity_poly.type
_entity_poly.pdbx_seq_one_letter_code
_entity_poly.pdbx_strand_id
1 'polypeptide(L)'
;VGGIEEYHICDAIKSKRITKPLIAWCIGTCASMFTSEVQFGHAGSHASNDRETALAKNKALKEAGAFVPNSFDELGDFIHMVFDDLVQSQCVTPKPDLLPPSVPMDFDWARVCCRLLV
;
A
#
# COMPACT_ATOMS: atom_id res chain seq x y z
N VAL A 1 5.81 -5.85 -8.17
CA VAL A 1 6.19 -6.54 -9.43
C VAL A 1 6.69 -7.94 -9.10
N GLY A 2 6.41 -8.94 -9.93
CA GLY A 2 6.79 -10.33 -9.68
C GLY A 2 5.73 -11.11 -8.89
N GLY A 3 5.61 -12.41 -9.17
CA GLY A 3 4.62 -13.30 -8.56
C GLY A 3 3.17 -13.07 -9.01
N ILE A 4 2.28 -13.96 -8.59
CA ILE A 4 0.84 -13.98 -8.96
C ILE A 4 -0.12 -13.89 -7.77
N GLU A 5 0.40 -13.64 -6.57
CA GLU A 5 -0.37 -13.69 -5.33
C GLU A 5 -1.55 -12.70 -5.32
N GLU A 6 -1.39 -11.55 -5.97
CA GLU A 6 -2.43 -10.53 -6.04
C GLU A 6 -3.66 -11.00 -6.84
N TYR A 7 -3.52 -11.98 -7.74
CA TYR A 7 -4.66 -12.58 -8.42
C TYR A 7 -5.54 -13.42 -7.47
N HIS A 8 -4.96 -14.02 -6.43
CA HIS A 8 -5.77 -14.71 -5.42
C HIS A 8 -6.68 -13.75 -4.65
N ILE A 9 -6.25 -12.50 -4.49
CA ILE A 9 -7.10 -11.43 -3.93
C ILE A 9 -8.24 -11.10 -4.88
N CYS A 10 -7.97 -10.97 -6.19
CA CYS A 10 -9.02 -10.79 -7.20
C CYS A 10 -10.08 -11.90 -7.12
N ASP A 11 -9.65 -13.17 -7.02
CA ASP A 11 -10.54 -14.31 -6.91
C ASP A 11 -11.31 -14.30 -5.57
N ALA A 12 -10.68 -13.88 -4.48
CA ALA A 12 -11.31 -13.74 -3.17
C ALA A 12 -12.38 -12.64 -3.14
N ILE A 13 -12.19 -11.54 -3.87
CA ILE A 13 -13.20 -10.48 -4.04
C ILE A 13 -14.36 -11.02 -4.89
N LYS A 14 -14.07 -11.62 -6.05
CA LYS A 14 -15.10 -12.18 -6.96
C LYS A 14 -15.94 -13.27 -6.29
N SER A 15 -15.31 -14.13 -5.49
CA SER A 15 -16.00 -15.17 -4.70
C SER A 15 -16.67 -14.65 -3.43
N LYS A 16 -16.67 -13.32 -3.19
CA LYS A 16 -17.25 -12.66 -2.02
C LYS A 16 -16.70 -13.15 -0.68
N ARG A 17 -15.48 -13.71 -0.64
CA ARG A 17 -14.77 -14.00 0.62
C ARG A 17 -14.24 -12.71 1.25
N ILE A 18 -13.82 -11.76 0.42
CA ILE A 18 -13.48 -10.39 0.85
C ILE A 18 -14.69 -9.51 0.52
N THR A 19 -15.34 -9.00 1.56
CA THR A 19 -16.52 -8.13 1.45
C THR A 19 -16.28 -6.71 1.96
N LYS A 20 -15.21 -6.50 2.73
CA LYS A 20 -14.79 -5.16 3.15
C LYS A 20 -14.19 -4.40 1.97
N PRO A 21 -14.33 -3.07 1.90
CA PRO A 21 -13.67 -2.28 0.85
C PRO A 21 -12.17 -2.49 0.93
N LEU A 22 -11.57 -2.89 -0.20
CA LEU A 22 -10.14 -3.15 -0.31
C LEU A 22 -9.51 -2.09 -1.21
N ILE A 23 -8.53 -1.37 -0.67
CA ILE A 23 -7.68 -0.45 -1.42
C ILE A 23 -6.37 -1.17 -1.71
N ALA A 24 -5.94 -1.16 -2.97
CA ALA A 24 -4.74 -1.89 -3.38
C ALA A 24 -3.93 -1.15 -4.44
N TRP A 25 -2.60 -1.24 -4.34
CA TRP A 25 -1.67 -0.72 -5.33
C TRP A 25 -0.43 -1.61 -5.42
N CYS A 26 -0.20 -2.20 -6.59
CA CYS A 26 1.02 -2.93 -6.91
C CYS A 26 2.09 -1.96 -7.41
N ILE A 27 3.21 -1.90 -6.69
CA ILE A 27 4.38 -1.08 -7.07
C ILE A 27 5.26 -1.75 -8.13
N GLY A 28 6.07 -0.94 -8.80
CA GLY A 28 6.98 -1.38 -9.87
C GLY A 28 6.40 -1.20 -11.28
N THR A 29 5.57 -0.16 -11.48
CA THR A 29 5.05 0.23 -12.80
C THR A 29 6.15 0.73 -13.74
N CYS A 30 7.27 1.23 -13.19
CA CYS A 30 8.45 1.62 -13.96
C CYS A 30 9.14 0.44 -14.66
N ALA A 31 8.91 -0.80 -14.22
CA ALA A 31 9.50 -1.99 -14.84
C ALA A 31 9.17 -2.10 -16.33
N SER A 32 7.96 -1.68 -16.73
CA SER A 32 7.53 -1.71 -18.14
C SER A 32 8.15 -0.60 -19.00
N MET A 33 8.84 0.37 -18.39
CA MET A 33 9.53 1.45 -19.11
C MET A 33 10.98 1.08 -19.45
N PHE A 34 11.50 -0.01 -18.89
CA PHE A 34 12.84 -0.51 -19.19
C PHE A 34 12.79 -1.54 -20.33
N THR A 35 13.79 -1.50 -21.21
CA THR A 35 13.92 -2.45 -22.33
C THR A 35 14.53 -3.78 -21.92
N SER A 36 15.15 -3.83 -20.74
CA SER A 36 15.79 -5.02 -20.17
C SER A 36 15.08 -5.44 -18.90
N GLU A 37 15.10 -6.74 -18.61
CA GLU A 37 14.62 -7.28 -17.34
C GLU A 37 15.47 -6.71 -16.18
N VAL A 38 14.80 -6.07 -15.22
CA VAL A 38 15.45 -5.50 -14.03
C VAL A 38 14.98 -6.28 -12.81
N GLN A 39 15.94 -6.81 -12.05
CA GLN A 39 15.69 -7.29 -10.70
C GLN A 39 15.76 -6.09 -9.75
N PHE A 40 14.65 -5.79 -9.08
CA PHE A 40 14.64 -4.78 -8.02
C PHE A 40 15.13 -5.38 -6.69
N GLY A 41 15.47 -4.53 -5.72
CA GLY A 41 16.16 -4.95 -4.49
C GLY A 41 15.47 -6.03 -3.64
N HIS A 42 14.15 -6.25 -3.80
CA HIS A 42 13.47 -7.41 -3.20
C HIS A 42 13.69 -8.65 -4.08
N ALA A 43 14.09 -9.78 -3.47
CA ALA A 43 14.46 -11.00 -4.19
C ALA A 43 13.43 -11.48 -5.23
N GLY A 44 12.13 -11.35 -4.94
CA GLY A 44 11.03 -11.70 -5.85
C GLY A 44 10.49 -10.55 -6.72
N SER A 45 11.10 -9.36 -6.66
CA SER A 45 10.68 -8.19 -7.47
C SER A 45 11.28 -8.23 -8.87
N HIS A 46 10.94 -9.29 -9.59
CA HIS A 46 11.30 -9.53 -10.97
C HIS A 46 10.05 -10.04 -11.68
N ALA A 47 9.71 -9.48 -12.85
CA ALA A 47 8.60 -9.97 -13.67
C ALA A 47 9.20 -10.65 -14.91
N SER A 48 9.02 -11.97 -14.99
CA SER A 48 9.42 -12.74 -16.17
C SER A 48 8.30 -12.79 -17.23
N ASN A 49 7.08 -12.39 -16.86
CA ASN A 49 5.89 -12.49 -17.72
C ASN A 49 4.96 -11.28 -17.54
N ASP A 50 4.15 -10.95 -18.56
CA ASP A 50 3.26 -9.77 -18.55
C ASP A 50 2.29 -9.77 -17.37
N ARG A 51 1.85 -10.96 -16.94
CA ARG A 51 0.97 -11.14 -15.77
C ARG A 51 1.62 -10.74 -14.45
N GLU A 52 2.95 -10.79 -14.36
CA GLU A 52 3.69 -10.44 -13.14
C GLU A 52 3.99 -8.94 -13.05
N THR A 53 3.70 -8.19 -14.12
CA THR A 53 3.89 -6.74 -14.16
C THR A 53 2.93 -6.04 -13.21
N ALA A 54 3.39 -4.93 -12.61
CA ALA A 54 2.57 -4.13 -11.71
C ALA A 54 1.32 -3.57 -12.42
N LEU A 55 1.43 -3.19 -13.69
CA LEU A 55 0.33 -2.66 -14.49
C LEU A 55 -0.77 -3.70 -14.70
N ALA A 56 -0.42 -4.93 -15.09
CA ALA A 56 -1.40 -5.99 -15.29
C ALA A 56 -2.12 -6.35 -13.99
N LYS A 57 -1.40 -6.37 -12.86
CA LYS A 57 -1.98 -6.64 -11.55
C LYS A 57 -2.91 -5.54 -11.06
N ASN A 58 -2.52 -4.27 -11.21
CA ASN A 58 -3.37 -3.12 -10.88
C ASN A 58 -4.67 -3.13 -11.69
N LYS A 59 -4.58 -3.43 -12.99
CA LYS A 59 -5.76 -3.58 -13.86
C LYS A 59 -6.67 -4.70 -13.38
N ALA A 60 -6.12 -5.87 -13.09
CA ALA A 60 -6.90 -7.02 -12.62
C ALA A 60 -7.60 -6.77 -11.28
N LEU A 61 -6.92 -6.10 -10.33
CA LEU A 61 -7.49 -5.71 -9.04
C LEU A 61 -8.64 -4.71 -9.22
N LYS A 62 -8.47 -3.72 -10.10
CA LYS A 62 -9.51 -2.73 -10.42
C LYS A 62 -10.74 -3.39 -11.03
N GLU A 63 -10.55 -4.32 -11.97
CA GLU A 63 -11.63 -5.11 -12.58
C GLU A 63 -12.33 -6.05 -11.58
N ALA A 64 -11.60 -6.54 -10.57
CA ALA A 64 -12.18 -7.37 -9.52
C ALA A 64 -13.06 -6.58 -8.53
N GLY A 65 -12.99 -5.24 -8.52
CA GLY A 65 -13.75 -4.37 -7.63
C GLY A 65 -12.96 -3.81 -6.44
N ALA A 66 -11.62 -3.92 -6.46
CA ALA A 66 -10.77 -3.20 -5.51
C ALA A 66 -10.65 -1.72 -5.90
N PHE A 67 -10.45 -0.86 -4.90
CA PHE A 67 -10.13 0.56 -5.09
C PHE A 67 -8.65 0.68 -5.44
N VAL A 68 -8.35 0.97 -6.71
CA VAL A 68 -6.97 1.10 -7.21
C VAL A 68 -6.77 2.51 -7.77
N PRO A 69 -5.86 3.31 -7.18
CA PRO A 69 -5.53 4.65 -7.67
C PRO A 69 -4.79 4.61 -9.02
N ASN A 70 -4.58 5.75 -9.66
CA ASN A 70 -3.84 5.79 -10.94
C ASN A 70 -2.33 5.81 -10.73
N SER A 71 -1.87 6.31 -9.58
CA SER A 71 -0.46 6.39 -9.19
C SER A 71 -0.32 6.11 -7.69
N PHE A 72 0.92 5.95 -7.23
CA PHE A 72 1.20 5.81 -5.80
C PHE A 72 0.92 7.11 -5.02
N ASP A 73 1.09 8.27 -5.66
CA ASP A 73 0.91 9.57 -5.01
C ASP A 73 -0.55 9.80 -4.59
N GLU A 74 -1.49 9.30 -5.39
CA GLU A 74 -2.95 9.35 -5.13
C GLU A 74 -3.41 8.35 -4.06
N LEU A 75 -2.54 7.47 -3.57
CA LEU A 75 -2.93 6.41 -2.64
C LEU A 75 -3.45 6.99 -1.32
N GLY A 76 -2.83 8.08 -0.83
CA GLY A 76 -3.27 8.77 0.39
C GLY A 76 -4.68 9.34 0.25
N ASP A 77 -4.96 10.00 -0.87
CA ASP A 77 -6.27 10.58 -1.16
C ASP A 77 -7.35 9.50 -1.27
N PHE A 78 -7.04 8.36 -1.90
CA PHE A 78 -7.94 7.22 -1.98
C PHE A 78 -8.25 6.61 -0.61
N ILE A 79 -7.26 6.49 0.27
CA ILE A 79 -7.46 6.01 1.65
C ILE A 79 -8.36 6.96 2.43
N HIS A 80 -8.12 8.27 2.32
CA HIS A 80 -8.94 9.28 2.97
C HIS A 80 -10.40 9.23 2.48
N MET A 81 -10.61 9.17 1.17
CA MET A 81 -11.94 9.10 0.56
C MET A 81 -12.73 7.87 1.06
N VAL A 82 -12.13 6.67 1.01
CA VAL A 82 -12.81 5.44 1.47
C VAL A 82 -13.07 5.48 2.98
N PHE A 83 -12.16 6.06 3.76
CA PHE A 83 -12.38 6.25 5.19
C PHE A 83 -13.55 7.19 5.46
N ASP A 84 -13.63 8.33 4.78
CA ASP A 84 -14.74 9.28 4.92
C ASP A 84 -16.09 8.64 4.56
N ASP A 85 -16.14 7.87 3.46
CA ASP A 85 -17.34 7.12 3.07
C ASP A 85 -17.76 6.11 4.15
N LEU A 86 -16.80 5.46 4.80
CA LEU A 86 -17.04 4.52 5.90
C LEU A 86 -17.51 5.21 7.19
N VAL A 87 -17.05 6.43 7.44
CA VAL A 87 -17.53 7.26 8.56
C VAL A 87 -18.95 7.76 8.28
N GLN A 88 -19.21 8.26 7.06
CA GLN A 88 -20.54 8.73 6.64
C GLN A 88 -21.58 7.62 6.66
N SER A 89 -21.21 6.41 6.24
CA SER A 89 -22.07 5.21 6.32
C SER A 89 -22.21 4.62 7.72
N GLN A 90 -21.65 5.28 8.75
CA GLN A 90 -21.62 4.83 10.15
C GLN A 90 -20.99 3.44 10.36
N CYS A 91 -20.22 2.95 9.39
CA CYS A 91 -19.47 1.69 9.50
C CYS A 91 -18.25 1.85 10.42
N VAL A 92 -17.68 3.07 10.50
CA VAL A 92 -16.54 3.41 11.33
C VAL A 92 -16.88 4.64 12.18
N THR A 93 -16.56 4.59 13.48
CA THR A 93 -16.70 5.75 14.38
C THR A 93 -15.30 6.16 14.87
N PRO A 94 -14.81 7.36 14.50
CA PRO A 94 -13.54 7.87 14.99
C PRO A 94 -13.52 7.95 16.53
N LYS A 95 -12.45 7.47 17.13
CA LYS A 95 -12.23 7.57 18.58
C LYS A 95 -11.40 8.81 18.90
N PRO A 96 -11.61 9.43 20.08
CA PRO A 96 -10.78 10.55 20.50
C PRO A 96 -9.33 10.08 20.67
N ASP A 97 -8.40 10.98 20.35
CA ASP A 97 -6.98 10.73 20.55
C ASP A 97 -6.63 10.76 22.05
N LEU A 98 -5.77 9.85 22.47
CA LEU A 98 -5.32 9.71 23.85
C LEU A 98 -3.81 9.91 23.90
N LEU A 99 -3.35 10.70 24.85
CA LEU A 99 -1.91 10.91 25.02
C LEU A 99 -1.21 9.56 25.28
N PRO A 100 -0.23 9.16 24.46
CA PRO A 100 0.51 7.95 24.70
C PRO A 100 1.36 8.09 25.98
N PRO A 101 1.68 6.99 26.67
CA PRO A 101 2.57 7.04 27.83
C PRO A 101 3.95 7.56 27.42
N SER A 102 4.51 8.47 28.20
CA SER A 102 5.84 9.01 27.95
C SER A 102 6.91 7.95 28.21
N VAL A 103 7.84 7.80 27.26
CA VAL A 103 9.04 6.97 27.39
C VAL A 103 10.26 7.89 27.52
N PRO A 104 11.16 7.67 28.49
CA PRO A 104 12.36 8.50 28.62
C PRO A 104 13.25 8.37 27.38
N MET A 105 13.90 9.48 27.02
CA MET A 105 14.85 9.52 25.91
C MET A 105 16.09 8.68 26.23
N ASP A 106 16.57 7.93 25.25
CA ASP A 106 17.81 7.18 25.37
C ASP A 106 19.01 8.11 25.63
N PHE A 107 19.94 7.67 26.47
CA PHE A 107 21.10 8.45 26.86
C PHE A 107 22.00 8.82 25.66
N ASP A 108 22.25 7.89 24.74
CA ASP A 108 23.08 8.17 23.57
C ASP A 108 22.40 9.15 22.64
N TRP A 109 21.08 9.06 22.49
CA TRP A 109 20.31 10.02 21.72
C TRP A 109 20.36 11.42 22.34
N ALA A 110 20.18 11.52 23.66
CA ALA A 110 20.28 12.79 24.38
C ALA A 110 21.69 13.41 24.24
N ARG A 111 22.74 12.60 24.31
CA ARG A 111 24.14 13.06 24.16
C ARG A 111 24.42 13.60 22.76
N VAL A 112 23.95 12.93 21.70
CA VAL A 112 24.19 13.33 20.31
C VAL A 112 23.39 14.60 19.97
N CYS A 113 22.11 14.66 20.34
CA CYS A 113 21.27 15.82 20.05
C CYS A 113 21.70 17.07 20.84
N CYS A 114 22.12 16.93 22.11
CA CYS A 114 22.57 18.08 22.90
C CYS A 114 23.99 18.56 22.55
N ARG A 115 24.83 17.76 21.90
CA ARG A 115 26.16 18.19 21.42
C ARG A 115 26.11 19.17 20.24
N LEU A 116 24.97 19.27 19.55
CA LEU A 116 24.75 20.23 18.46
C LEU A 116 24.26 21.61 18.94
N LEU A 117 24.07 21.79 20.25
CA LEU A 117 23.57 23.02 20.87
C LEU A 117 24.65 23.82 21.63
N VAL A 118 25.94 23.46 21.50
CA VAL A 118 27.09 24.16 22.07
C VAL A 118 28.14 24.35 20.99
#